data_AF-A0A562GPE3-F1
#
_entry.id   AF-A0A562GPE3-F1
#
_cell.length_a   1.000
_cell.length_b   1.000
_cell.length_c   1.000
_cell.angle_alpha   90.00
_cell.angle_beta   90.00
_cell.angle_gamma   90.00
#
_symmetry.space_group_name_H-M   'P 1'
#
loop_
_entity.id
_entity.type
_entity.pdbx_description
1 polymer ?
#
loop_
_entity_poly.entity_id
_entity_poly.type
_entity_poly.pdbx_seq_one_letter_code
_entity_poly.pdbx_strand_id
1 'polypeptide(L)'
;MADSNTVQALALPARIDAEAAIILKSTLIKLINGGARKVICNFFATEFLSEEGAEELLQVARFLHKVGGELGICLIKPDVKATISQPQFFKFYSVEESVALVALRNLVTYFDLYEDILDLKVRMENTIAYIEIYLGFGATQTMHQVQKAVELIRHSLEQELTDVHVLIVPSTTLEEISPSQPMNQTKQIVFSSQSPAVWQLAQSIRQTIPEDIPCSSINEASAADSFDLISIVFRIDQATADSEATLYLKELHEQKLALFAVTENYPYSGYAGECMKNITALLDTSNTIAGKFICRTADNQISETDLMRARNKYFDIIQENT
;
A
#
# COMPACT_ATOMS: atom_id res chain seq x y z
N MET A 1 10.67 24.53 -14.24
CA MET A 1 9.63 25.07 -13.33
C MET A 1 9.48 24.04 -12.25
N ALA A 2 9.80 24.35 -11.00
CA ALA A 2 9.66 23.38 -9.91
C ALA A 2 8.18 23.07 -9.74
N ASP A 3 7.81 21.79 -9.82
CA ASP A 3 6.44 21.35 -9.61
C ASP A 3 5.94 21.86 -8.26
N SER A 4 4.74 22.44 -8.24
CA SER A 4 4.13 23.00 -7.02
C SER A 4 3.83 21.95 -5.94
N ASN A 5 4.13 20.67 -6.21
CA ASN A 5 3.92 19.54 -5.32
C ASN A 5 5.20 19.01 -4.65
N THR A 6 6.39 19.50 -5.00
CA THR A 6 7.63 19.01 -4.38
C THR A 6 7.83 19.64 -2.99
N VAL A 7 8.00 18.80 -1.96
CA VAL A 7 8.35 19.24 -0.62
C VAL A 7 9.85 19.58 -0.56
N GLN A 8 10.19 20.77 -0.06
CA GLN A 8 11.57 21.19 0.14
C GLN A 8 11.97 21.03 1.60
N ALA A 9 13.03 20.27 1.89
CA ALA A 9 13.54 20.11 3.25
C ALA A 9 14.76 21.01 3.49
N LEU A 10 14.83 21.65 4.65
CA LEU A 10 15.96 22.49 5.07
C LEU A 10 16.43 22.09 6.46
N ALA A 11 17.69 21.63 6.57
CA ALA A 11 18.34 21.43 7.86
C ALA A 11 18.74 22.77 8.46
N LEU A 12 18.41 22.97 9.75
CA LEU A 12 18.73 24.19 10.45
C LEU A 12 20.03 24.05 11.26
N PRO A 13 20.77 25.15 11.45
CA PRO A 13 22.00 25.12 12.24
C PRO A 13 21.72 24.88 13.73
N ALA A 14 22.77 24.54 14.47
CA ALA A 14 22.67 24.27 15.91
C ALA A 14 22.22 25.48 16.74
N ARG A 15 22.51 26.69 16.25
CA ARG A 15 22.16 27.95 16.90
C ARG A 15 21.53 28.90 15.90
N ILE A 16 20.37 29.45 16.24
CA ILE A 16 19.65 30.45 15.44
C ILE A 16 19.52 31.73 16.28
N ASP A 17 20.57 32.56 16.23
CA ASP A 17 20.58 33.93 16.73
C ASP A 17 20.15 34.92 15.64
N ALA A 18 20.17 36.22 15.93
CA ALA A 18 19.73 37.27 15.01
C ALA A 18 20.47 37.25 13.66
N GLU A 19 21.76 36.91 13.64
CA GLU A 19 22.55 36.85 12.39
C GLU A 19 22.17 35.61 11.57
N ALA A 20 22.15 34.44 12.21
CA ALA A 20 21.72 33.19 11.56
C ALA A 20 20.28 33.28 11.03
N ALA A 21 19.40 33.98 11.75
CA ALA A 21 18.01 34.20 11.37
C ALA A 21 17.87 34.96 10.04
N ILE A 22 18.69 35.98 9.80
CA ILE A 22 18.69 36.75 8.54
C ILE A 22 19.06 35.84 7.36
N ILE A 23 20.09 35.01 7.54
CA ILE A 23 20.55 34.05 6.52
C ILE A 23 19.48 33.01 6.25
N LEU A 24 18.85 32.48 7.31
CA LEU A 24 17.78 31.50 7.23
C LEU A 24 16.57 32.05 6.48
N LYS A 25 16.12 33.26 6.81
CA LYS A 25 15.04 33.95 6.11
C LYS A 25 15.34 34.13 4.63
N SER A 26 16.55 34.62 4.30
CA SER A 26 16.97 34.79 2.91
C SER A 26 16.91 33.46 2.13
N THR A 27 17.36 32.38 2.75
CA THR A 27 17.34 31.03 2.17
C THR A 27 15.91 30.54 1.94
N LEU A 28 15.04 30.66 2.95
CA LEU A 28 13.65 30.24 2.84
C LEU A 28 12.87 31.08 1.81
N ILE A 29 13.04 32.40 1.80
CA ILE A 29 12.39 33.27 0.80
C ILE A 29 12.84 32.92 -0.61
N LYS A 30 14.12 32.60 -0.82
CA LYS A 30 14.62 32.13 -2.13
C LYS A 30 13.93 30.85 -2.57
N LEU A 31 13.74 29.87 -1.68
CA LEU A 31 13.00 28.64 -1.98
C LEU A 31 11.55 28.95 -2.36
N ILE A 32 10.87 29.80 -1.59
CA ILE A 32 9.46 30.15 -1.82
C ILE A 32 9.28 30.88 -3.16
N ASN A 33 10.17 31.83 -3.46
CA ASN A 33 10.19 32.54 -4.73
C ASN A 33 10.57 31.62 -5.91
N GLY A 34 11.35 30.58 -5.66
CA GLY A 34 11.64 29.50 -6.60
C GLY A 34 10.46 28.56 -6.87
N GLY A 35 9.31 28.77 -6.22
CA GLY A 35 8.09 27.99 -6.41
C GLY A 35 7.79 27.00 -5.28
N ALA A 36 8.64 26.90 -4.25
CA ALA A 36 8.36 26.03 -3.12
C ALA A 36 7.08 26.47 -2.39
N ARG A 37 6.17 25.52 -2.19
CA ARG A 37 4.93 25.74 -1.41
C ARG A 37 4.84 24.88 -0.17
N LYS A 38 5.55 23.76 -0.11
CA LYS A 38 5.68 22.92 1.07
C LYS A 38 7.15 22.91 1.50
N VAL A 39 7.45 23.45 2.68
CA VAL A 39 8.82 23.52 3.21
C VAL A 39 8.85 22.85 4.57
N ILE A 40 9.78 21.92 4.80
CA ILE A 40 10.00 21.27 6.10
C ILE A 40 11.34 21.74 6.66
N CYS A 41 11.31 22.37 7.83
CA CYS A 41 12.50 22.75 8.57
C CYS A 41 12.85 21.65 9.59
N ASN A 42 14.05 21.08 9.47
CA ASN A 42 14.58 20.08 10.40
C ASN A 42 15.38 20.76 11.51
N PHE A 43 14.85 20.70 12.74
CA PHE A 43 15.42 21.29 13.95
C PHE A 43 16.31 20.33 14.75
N PHE A 44 16.64 19.14 14.22
CA PHE A 44 17.40 18.12 14.93
C PHE A 44 18.68 18.66 15.61
N ALA A 45 19.50 19.38 14.84
CA ALA A 45 20.74 19.96 15.36
C ALA A 45 20.50 21.20 16.23
N THR A 46 19.33 21.86 16.10
CA THR A 46 19.04 23.15 16.72
C THR A 46 18.86 23.01 18.23
N GLU A 47 19.77 23.62 18.98
CA GLU A 47 19.77 23.65 20.45
C GLU A 47 19.29 24.99 21.00
N PHE A 48 19.37 26.05 20.18
CA PHE A 48 19.04 27.40 20.61
C PHE A 48 18.34 28.17 19.49
N LEU A 49 17.21 28.81 19.84
CA LEU A 49 16.46 29.73 19.02
C LEU A 49 16.22 31.01 19.83
N SER A 50 16.74 32.14 19.33
CA SER A 50 16.48 33.48 19.86
C SER A 50 15.06 33.96 19.55
N GLU A 51 14.57 34.98 20.28
CA GLU A 51 13.28 35.61 19.99
C GLU A 51 13.28 36.24 18.59
N GLU A 52 14.38 36.89 18.20
CA GLU A 52 14.56 37.44 16.86
C GLU A 52 14.50 36.35 15.80
N GLY A 53 15.16 35.20 16.05
CA GLY A 53 15.12 34.05 15.16
C GLY A 53 13.73 33.44 15.01
N ALA A 54 12.97 33.34 16.10
CA ALA A 54 11.61 32.85 16.09
C ALA A 54 10.67 33.79 15.31
N GLU A 55 10.84 35.10 15.47
CA GLU A 55 10.07 36.10 14.74
C GLU A 55 10.37 36.08 13.24
N GLU A 56 11.64 35.92 12.85
CA GLU A 56 12.00 35.82 11.42
C GLU A 56 11.42 34.54 10.77
N LEU A 57 11.44 33.42 11.47
CA LEU A 57 10.77 32.19 11.04
C LEU A 57 9.26 32.37 10.90
N LEU A 58 8.63 33.07 11.85
CA LEU A 58 7.20 33.37 11.81
C LEU A 58 6.84 34.28 10.62
N GLN A 59 7.67 35.28 10.32
CA GLN A 59 7.47 36.12 9.13
C GLN A 59 7.51 35.31 7.84
N VAL A 60 8.46 34.37 7.73
CA VAL A 60 8.53 33.46 6.58
C VAL A 60 7.31 32.55 6.50
N ALA A 61 6.88 31.95 7.62
CA ALA A 61 5.71 31.08 7.65
C ALA A 61 4.43 31.83 7.24
N ARG A 62 4.24 33.06 7.71
CA ARG A 62 3.15 33.95 7.29
C ARG A 62 3.19 34.28 5.80
N PHE A 63 4.38 34.56 5.28
CA PHE A 63 4.55 34.81 3.85
C PHE A 63 4.21 33.57 3.02
N LEU A 64 4.69 32.40 3.43
CA LEU A 64 4.41 31.13 2.76
C LEU A 64 2.89 30.82 2.78
N HIS A 65 2.23 31.04 3.90
CA HIS A 65 0.79 30.86 4.03
C HIS A 65 -0.01 31.77 3.08
N LYS A 66 0.40 33.04 2.92
CA LYS A 66 -0.23 33.98 1.97
C LYS A 66 -0.15 33.53 0.51
N VAL A 67 0.91 32.80 0.14
CA VAL A 67 1.07 32.26 -1.21
C VAL A 67 0.53 30.83 -1.35
N GLY A 68 -0.30 30.38 -0.39
CA GLY A 68 -0.96 29.07 -0.41
C GLY A 68 -0.04 27.91 -0.03
N GLY A 69 1.04 28.17 0.69
CA GLY A 69 1.98 27.16 1.15
C GLY A 69 1.93 26.87 2.65
N GLU A 70 2.69 25.87 3.07
CA GLU A 70 2.79 25.37 4.45
C GLU A 70 4.26 25.22 4.86
N LEU A 71 4.56 25.64 6.10
CA LEU A 71 5.86 25.41 6.73
C LEU A 71 5.72 24.34 7.82
N GLY A 72 6.39 23.22 7.62
CA GLY A 72 6.50 22.12 8.57
C GLY A 72 7.73 22.26 9.46
N ILE A 73 7.63 21.81 10.71
CA ILE A 73 8.72 21.74 11.68
C ILE A 73 8.81 20.31 12.20
N CYS A 74 9.99 19.71 12.08
CA CYS A 74 10.28 18.38 12.63
C CYS A 74 11.48 18.40 13.59
N LEU A 75 11.52 17.43 14.52
CA LEU A 75 12.59 17.23 15.52
C LEU A 75 12.90 18.46 16.38
N ILE A 76 11.90 19.29 16.67
CA ILE A 76 12.08 20.46 17.53
C ILE A 76 12.11 20.07 19.01
N LYS A 77 13.17 20.47 19.72
CA LYS A 77 13.31 20.29 21.17
C LYS A 77 12.25 21.14 21.93
N PRO A 78 11.73 20.69 23.09
CA PRO A 78 10.69 21.42 23.84
C PRO A 78 11.05 22.87 24.16
N ASP A 79 12.29 23.11 24.62
CA ASP A 79 12.76 24.45 24.99
C ASP A 79 12.84 25.39 23.79
N VAL A 80 13.25 24.86 22.63
CA VAL A 80 13.29 25.60 21.35
C VAL A 80 11.87 25.89 20.86
N LYS A 81 10.94 24.94 21.01
CA LYS A 81 9.54 25.10 20.64
C LYS A 81 8.86 26.18 21.47
N ALA A 82 9.23 26.33 22.75
CA ALA A 82 8.66 27.33 23.65
C ALA A 82 8.89 28.78 23.18
N THR A 83 9.95 29.05 22.40
CA THR A 83 10.22 30.38 21.83
C THR A 83 9.24 30.77 20.71
N ILE A 84 8.47 29.83 20.14
CA ILE A 84 7.56 30.10 19.03
C ILE A 84 6.20 30.62 19.54
N SER A 85 5.93 31.92 19.39
CA SER A 85 4.72 32.55 19.92
C SER A 85 3.43 32.26 19.15
N GLN A 86 3.51 31.93 17.85
CA GLN A 86 2.33 31.69 16.98
C GLN A 86 2.43 30.33 16.27
N PRO A 87 2.24 29.22 17.01
CA PRO A 87 2.41 27.87 16.49
C PRO A 87 1.43 27.52 15.36
N GLN A 88 0.29 28.20 15.23
CA GLN A 88 -0.73 27.93 14.22
C GLN A 88 -0.26 28.16 12.76
N PHE A 89 0.84 28.90 12.56
CA PHE A 89 1.44 29.08 11.23
C PHE A 89 2.36 27.95 10.82
N PHE A 90 2.59 26.98 11.72
CA PHE A 90 3.50 25.87 11.53
C PHE A 90 2.76 24.54 11.65
N LYS A 91 3.13 23.59 10.79
CA LYS A 91 2.74 22.20 10.98
C LYS A 91 3.82 21.50 11.81
N PHE A 92 3.51 21.20 13.07
CA PHE A 92 4.41 20.43 13.92
C PHE A 92 4.19 18.95 13.71
N TYR A 93 5.26 18.23 13.42
CA TYR A 93 5.25 16.78 13.36
C TYR A 93 5.52 16.20 14.74
N SER A 94 4.88 15.07 15.07
CA SER A 94 5.23 14.30 16.27
C SER A 94 6.69 13.83 16.21
N VAL A 95 7.24 13.33 17.31
CA VAL A 95 8.61 12.78 17.30
C VAL A 95 8.69 11.60 16.34
N GLU A 96 7.68 10.72 16.35
CA GLU A 96 7.55 9.59 15.43
C GLU A 96 7.54 10.05 13.97
N GLU A 97 6.66 10.99 13.62
CA GLU A 97 6.55 11.52 12.26
C GLU A 97 7.84 12.21 11.82
N SER A 98 8.49 12.92 12.75
CA SER A 98 9.74 13.62 12.52
C SER A 98 10.90 12.65 12.23
N VAL A 99 10.99 11.57 13.00
CA VAL A 99 11.96 10.50 12.79
C VAL A 99 11.70 9.78 11.46
N ALA A 100 10.43 9.48 11.14
CA ALA A 100 10.04 8.88 9.87
C ALA A 100 10.43 9.75 8.67
N LEU A 101 10.22 11.07 8.75
CA LEU A 101 10.61 12.01 7.68
C LEU A 101 12.13 12.04 7.48
N VAL A 102 12.92 12.03 8.55
CA VAL A 102 14.38 11.94 8.44
C VAL A 102 14.81 10.60 7.86
N ALA A 103 14.20 9.50 8.30
CA ALA A 103 14.50 8.18 7.78
C ALA A 103 14.22 8.07 6.28
N LEU A 104 13.05 8.54 5.81
CA LEU A 104 12.73 8.59 4.38
C LEU A 104 13.72 9.44 3.59
N ARG A 105 14.10 10.62 4.11
CA ARG A 105 15.08 11.50 3.44
C ARG A 105 16.45 10.83 3.34
N ASN A 106 16.86 10.12 4.38
CA ASN A 106 18.11 9.38 4.40
C ASN A 106 18.08 8.25 3.36
N LEU A 107 16.99 7.47 3.32
CA LEU A 107 16.79 6.38 2.34
C LEU A 107 16.92 6.87 0.89
N VAL A 108 16.39 8.04 0.55
CA VAL A 108 16.53 8.64 -0.80
C VAL A 108 18.01 8.81 -1.22
N THR A 109 18.94 8.99 -0.28
CA THR A 109 20.38 9.08 -0.57
C THR A 109 20.97 7.75 -1.06
N TYR A 110 20.27 6.64 -0.79
CA TYR A 110 20.67 5.27 -1.12
C TYR A 110 19.69 4.60 -2.09
N PHE A 111 18.89 5.39 -2.83
CA PHE A 111 17.84 4.90 -3.72
C PHE A 111 18.32 3.88 -4.76
N ASP A 112 19.59 3.92 -5.16
CA ASP A 112 20.16 2.94 -6.11
C ASP A 112 20.50 1.58 -5.48
N LEU A 113 20.41 1.44 -4.16
CA LEU A 113 20.84 0.24 -3.42
C LEU A 113 19.69 -0.74 -3.10
N TYR A 114 18.45 -0.27 -3.17
CA TYR A 114 17.22 -1.02 -2.93
C TYR A 114 16.22 -0.69 -4.04
N GLU A 115 15.19 -1.52 -4.24
CA GLU A 115 14.18 -1.30 -5.29
C GLU A 115 12.98 -0.50 -4.79
N ASP A 116 12.49 -0.83 -3.59
CA ASP A 116 11.32 -0.18 -3.02
C ASP A 116 11.38 -0.06 -1.49
N ILE A 117 10.61 0.87 -0.94
CA ILE A 117 10.37 1.01 0.50
C ILE A 117 8.98 0.42 0.77
N LEU A 118 8.95 -0.83 1.23
CA LEU A 118 7.70 -1.56 1.45
C LEU A 118 6.92 -1.05 2.65
N ASP A 119 7.63 -0.77 3.75
CA ASP A 119 7.04 -0.28 4.98
C ASP A 119 8.09 0.44 5.84
N LEU A 120 7.65 1.42 6.62
CA LEU A 120 8.47 2.14 7.57
C LEU A 120 7.65 2.40 8.83
N LYS A 121 8.09 1.82 9.93
CA LYS A 121 7.45 1.97 11.24
C LYS A 121 8.40 2.65 12.20
N VAL A 122 7.87 3.63 12.92
CA VAL A 122 8.58 4.27 14.03
C VAL A 122 7.76 4.06 15.29
N ARG A 123 8.43 3.56 16.32
CA ARG A 123 7.86 3.41 17.66
C ARG A 123 8.78 4.08 18.66
N MET A 124 8.22 4.95 19.49
CA MET A 124 8.96 5.52 20.62
C MET A 124 8.84 4.62 21.84
N GLU A 125 9.95 4.41 22.52
CA GLU A 125 9.97 3.82 23.86
C GLU A 125 10.84 4.72 24.76
N ASN A 126 10.19 5.43 25.67
CA ASN A 126 10.81 6.52 26.43
C ASN A 126 11.40 7.59 25.49
N THR A 127 12.72 7.73 25.47
CA THR A 127 13.46 8.67 24.60
C THR A 127 14.12 7.98 23.39
N ILE A 128 14.01 6.66 23.29
CA ILE A 128 14.67 5.87 22.24
C ILE A 128 13.68 5.60 21.12
N ALA A 129 14.07 5.89 19.87
CA ALA A 129 13.26 5.58 18.69
C ALA A 129 13.63 4.21 18.09
N TYR A 130 12.64 3.33 17.94
CA TYR A 130 12.78 2.06 17.23
C TYR A 130 12.24 2.24 15.81
N ILE A 131 13.12 2.10 14.82
CA ILE A 131 12.82 2.27 13.42
C ILE A 131 12.89 0.90 12.76
N GLU A 132 11.76 0.41 12.25
CA GLU A 132 11.69 -0.80 11.44
C GLU A 132 11.44 -0.40 9.99
N ILE A 133 12.34 -0.78 9.09
CA ILE A 133 12.28 -0.47 7.67
C ILE A 133 12.25 -1.77 6.89
N TYR A 134 11.26 -1.94 6.03
CA TYR A 134 11.14 -3.07 5.13
C TYR A 134 11.55 -2.57 3.74
N LEU A 135 12.69 -3.04 3.26
CA LEU A 135 13.24 -2.64 1.96
C LEU A 135 13.17 -3.80 0.98
N GLY A 136 12.67 -3.52 -0.21
CA GLY A 136 12.69 -4.42 -1.35
C GLY A 136 14.09 -4.48 -1.98
N PHE A 137 14.61 -5.68 -2.20
CA PHE A 137 15.84 -5.93 -2.92
C PHE A 137 15.58 -6.85 -4.12
N GLY A 138 16.28 -6.57 -5.23
CA GLY A 138 16.08 -7.29 -6.48
C GLY A 138 16.61 -8.73 -6.44
N ALA A 139 15.96 -9.62 -7.17
CA ALA A 139 16.29 -11.05 -7.19
C ALA A 139 17.71 -11.36 -7.70
N THR A 140 18.33 -10.42 -8.41
CA THR A 140 19.70 -10.54 -8.94
C THR A 140 20.78 -10.11 -7.95
N GLN A 141 20.42 -9.44 -6.84
CA GLN A 141 21.37 -9.01 -5.82
C GLN A 141 21.79 -10.20 -4.94
N THR A 142 23.09 -10.35 -4.73
CA THR A 142 23.61 -11.36 -3.80
C THR A 142 23.32 -10.96 -2.35
N MET A 143 23.16 -11.94 -1.46
CA MET A 143 22.95 -11.68 -0.04
C MET A 143 24.06 -10.81 0.59
N HIS A 144 25.30 -10.92 0.08
CA HIS A 144 26.40 -10.07 0.50
C HIS A 144 26.20 -8.59 0.10
N GLN A 145 25.68 -8.32 -1.10
CA GLN A 145 25.35 -6.96 -1.54
C GLN A 145 24.19 -6.39 -0.72
N VAL A 146 23.14 -7.18 -0.47
CA VAL A 146 22.00 -6.79 0.37
C VAL A 146 22.46 -6.44 1.78
N GLN A 147 23.24 -7.30 2.42
CA GLN A 147 23.78 -7.05 3.77
C GLN A 147 24.63 -5.77 3.82
N LYS A 148 25.45 -5.53 2.78
CA LYS A 148 26.26 -4.32 2.70
C LYS A 148 25.39 -3.07 2.57
N ALA A 149 24.32 -3.11 1.75
CA ALA A 149 23.38 -2.00 1.61
C ALA A 149 22.65 -1.72 2.94
N VAL A 150 22.13 -2.76 3.58
CA VAL A 150 21.48 -2.70 4.89
C VAL A 150 22.41 -2.04 5.92
N GLU A 151 23.66 -2.48 6.02
CA GLU A 151 24.59 -1.95 7.00
C GLU A 151 24.97 -0.49 6.74
N LEU A 152 25.14 -0.11 5.47
CA LEU A 152 25.42 1.28 5.08
C LEU A 152 24.27 2.22 5.45
N ILE A 153 23.03 1.84 5.12
CA ILE A 153 21.83 2.64 5.41
C ILE A 153 21.62 2.72 6.93
N ARG A 154 21.70 1.58 7.63
CA ARG A 154 21.57 1.51 9.09
C ARG A 154 22.56 2.43 9.79
N HIS A 155 23.83 2.36 9.40
CA HIS A 155 24.87 3.22 9.98
C HIS A 155 24.62 4.70 9.69
N SER A 156 24.18 5.05 8.48
CA SER A 156 23.85 6.43 8.11
C SER A 156 22.72 7.01 8.98
N LEU A 157 21.66 6.23 9.18
CA LEU A 157 20.53 6.62 10.04
C LEU A 157 20.95 6.81 11.50
N GLU A 158 21.77 5.90 12.03
CA GLU A 158 22.29 5.97 13.40
C GLU A 158 23.28 7.14 13.63
N GLN A 159 23.91 7.66 12.56
CA GLN A 159 24.71 8.89 12.64
C GLN A 159 23.85 10.15 12.58
N GLU A 160 22.74 10.11 11.86
CA GLU A 160 21.87 11.27 11.68
C GLU A 160 20.85 11.45 12.80
N LEU A 161 20.49 10.38 13.50
CA LEU A 161 19.53 10.38 14.60
C LEU A 161 20.21 9.88 15.88
N THR A 162 20.00 10.60 16.98
CA THR A 162 20.47 10.19 18.32
C THR A 162 19.45 9.27 19.00
N ASP A 163 19.94 8.35 19.83
CA ASP A 163 19.12 7.43 20.64
C ASP A 163 18.13 6.61 19.79
N VAL A 164 18.64 5.94 18.74
CA VAL A 164 17.82 5.13 17.85
C VAL A 164 18.30 3.68 17.75
N HIS A 165 17.34 2.79 17.52
CA HIS A 165 17.58 1.42 17.10
C HIS A 165 16.97 1.21 15.72
N VAL A 166 17.82 0.91 14.74
CA VAL A 166 17.39 0.73 13.35
C VAL A 166 17.45 -0.75 13.00
N LEU A 167 16.29 -1.33 12.68
CA LEU A 167 16.15 -2.65 12.09
C LEU A 167 15.71 -2.49 10.64
N ILE A 168 16.57 -2.91 9.71
CA ILE A 168 16.21 -3.01 8.31
C ILE A 168 15.97 -4.48 8.02
N VAL A 169 14.74 -4.80 7.63
CA VAL A 169 14.34 -6.12 7.18
C VAL A 169 14.48 -6.14 5.66
N PRO A 170 15.52 -6.79 5.11
CA PRO A 170 15.57 -7.01 3.68
C PRO A 170 14.44 -7.96 3.33
N SER A 171 13.53 -7.47 2.52
CA SER A 171 12.48 -8.25 1.91
C SER A 171 12.82 -8.38 0.45
N THR A 172 12.52 -9.52 -0.15
CA THR A 172 12.36 -9.53 -1.59
C THR A 172 11.19 -8.60 -1.87
N THR A 173 11.41 -7.59 -2.71
CA THR A 173 10.28 -7.04 -3.46
C THR A 173 9.67 -8.28 -4.11
N LEU A 174 8.41 -8.58 -3.84
CA LEU A 174 7.67 -9.37 -4.82
C LEU A 174 7.72 -8.47 -6.04
N GLU A 175 8.68 -8.72 -6.92
CA GLU A 175 8.57 -8.22 -8.27
C GLU A 175 7.14 -8.57 -8.67
N GLU A 176 6.31 -7.57 -8.96
CA GLU A 176 5.49 -7.74 -10.16
C GLU A 176 6.51 -8.13 -11.21
N ILE A 177 6.60 -9.43 -11.48
CA ILE A 177 7.45 -10.00 -12.49
C ILE A 177 7.10 -9.23 -13.76
N SER A 178 7.88 -8.22 -14.11
CA SER A 178 7.80 -7.64 -15.44
C SER A 178 8.25 -8.76 -16.36
N PRO A 179 7.37 -9.24 -17.24
CA PRO A 179 7.43 -10.59 -17.76
C PRO A 179 8.67 -10.74 -18.64
N SER A 180 9.73 -11.32 -18.08
CA SER A 180 10.76 -11.96 -18.90
C SER A 180 10.11 -13.19 -19.53
N GLN A 181 9.48 -12.94 -20.68
CA GLN A 181 8.59 -13.79 -21.47
C GLN A 181 7.28 -14.16 -20.76
N PRO A 182 6.10 -13.79 -21.31
CA PRO A 182 4.83 -14.23 -20.76
C PRO A 182 4.75 -15.74 -20.96
N MET A 183 4.87 -16.51 -19.89
CA MET A 183 4.01 -17.68 -19.79
C MET A 183 2.65 -17.07 -19.48
N ASN A 184 1.84 -16.85 -20.53
CA ASN A 184 0.48 -16.34 -20.37
C ASN A 184 -0.22 -17.17 -19.29
N GLN A 185 -0.31 -16.66 -18.06
CA GLN A 185 -1.18 -17.24 -17.06
C GLN A 185 -2.60 -16.87 -17.45
N THR A 186 -3.13 -17.69 -18.34
CA THR A 186 -4.44 -17.57 -18.95
C THR A 186 -5.51 -17.77 -17.89
N LYS A 187 -6.34 -16.74 -17.65
CA LYS A 187 -7.42 -16.78 -16.65
C LYS A 187 -8.75 -16.70 -17.36
N GLN A 188 -9.77 -17.36 -16.82
CA GLN A 188 -11.14 -17.24 -17.32
C GLN A 188 -12.12 -17.10 -16.16
N ILE A 189 -13.15 -16.29 -16.37
CA ILE A 189 -14.33 -16.24 -15.52
C ILE A 189 -15.49 -16.89 -16.27
N VAL A 190 -16.09 -17.90 -15.66
CA VAL A 190 -17.23 -18.62 -16.20
C VAL A 190 -18.38 -18.49 -15.23
N PHE A 191 -19.58 -18.18 -15.72
CA PHE A 191 -20.75 -18.00 -14.85
C PHE A 191 -21.99 -18.75 -15.33
N SER A 192 -22.85 -19.16 -14.39
CA SER A 192 -24.15 -19.72 -14.72
C SER A 192 -25.12 -18.63 -15.18
N SER A 193 -25.83 -18.89 -16.28
CA SER A 193 -26.52 -17.89 -17.09
C SER A 193 -27.86 -17.40 -16.49
N GLN A 194 -28.37 -18.09 -15.47
CA GLN A 194 -29.77 -17.95 -15.04
C GLN A 194 -30.03 -16.88 -13.96
N SER A 195 -29.01 -16.13 -13.50
CA SER A 195 -29.16 -15.19 -12.37
C SER A 195 -28.48 -13.83 -12.61
N PRO A 196 -29.23 -12.70 -12.54
CA PRO A 196 -28.66 -11.36 -12.63
C PRO A 196 -27.60 -11.09 -11.54
N ALA A 197 -27.78 -11.63 -10.34
CA ALA A 197 -26.81 -11.51 -9.25
C ALA A 197 -25.49 -12.26 -9.56
N VAL A 198 -25.58 -13.42 -10.21
CA VAL A 198 -24.39 -14.18 -10.66
C VAL A 198 -23.63 -13.39 -11.72
N TRP A 199 -24.33 -12.81 -12.68
CA TRP A 199 -23.71 -11.93 -13.69
C TRP A 199 -23.07 -10.69 -13.04
N GLN A 200 -23.77 -10.04 -12.10
CA GLN A 200 -23.26 -8.88 -11.36
C GLN A 200 -21.95 -9.23 -10.62
N LEU A 201 -21.92 -10.39 -9.95
CA LEU A 201 -20.73 -10.87 -9.25
C LEU A 201 -19.58 -11.14 -10.22
N ALA A 202 -19.85 -11.81 -11.35
CA ALA A 202 -18.85 -12.12 -12.38
C ALA A 202 -18.23 -10.86 -13.00
N GLN A 203 -19.04 -9.85 -13.31
CA GLN A 203 -18.52 -8.57 -13.81
C GLN A 203 -17.73 -7.81 -12.73
N SER A 204 -18.17 -7.85 -11.48
CA SER A 204 -17.48 -7.19 -10.38
C SER A 204 -16.07 -7.77 -10.18
N ILE A 205 -15.91 -9.09 -10.16
CA ILE A 205 -14.58 -9.71 -10.03
C ILE A 205 -13.70 -9.44 -11.26
N ARG A 206 -14.28 -9.41 -12.47
CA ARG A 206 -13.55 -9.06 -13.70
C ARG A 206 -12.95 -7.65 -13.64
N GLN A 207 -13.66 -6.68 -13.06
CA GLN A 207 -13.20 -5.29 -12.91
C GLN A 207 -12.01 -5.12 -11.94
N THR A 208 -11.58 -6.17 -11.25
CA THR A 208 -10.47 -6.12 -10.29
C THR A 208 -9.10 -6.00 -10.97
N ILE A 209 -8.99 -6.34 -12.26
CA ILE A 209 -7.72 -6.43 -12.99
C ILE A 209 -7.82 -5.59 -14.28
N PRO A 210 -6.76 -4.85 -14.65
CA PRO A 210 -6.74 -4.06 -15.89
C PRO A 210 -6.67 -4.90 -17.19
N GLU A 211 -6.45 -6.21 -17.10
CA GLU A 211 -6.41 -7.15 -18.22
C GLU A 211 -7.82 -7.59 -18.67
N ASP A 212 -8.00 -7.80 -19.97
CA ASP A 212 -9.26 -8.28 -20.53
C ASP A 212 -9.41 -9.79 -20.34
N ILE A 213 -9.81 -10.20 -19.14
CA ILE A 213 -10.08 -11.61 -18.82
C ILE A 213 -11.39 -12.04 -19.49
N PRO A 214 -11.37 -13.14 -20.27
CA PRO A 214 -12.59 -13.73 -20.82
C PRO A 214 -13.61 -14.03 -19.73
N CYS A 215 -14.80 -13.44 -19.85
CA CYS A 215 -15.89 -13.58 -18.90
C CYS A 215 -17.14 -14.01 -19.67
N SER A 216 -17.47 -15.29 -19.62
CA SER A 216 -18.49 -15.91 -20.48
C SER A 216 -19.44 -16.80 -19.69
N SER A 217 -20.61 -17.08 -20.26
CA SER A 217 -21.49 -18.12 -19.71
C SER A 217 -20.87 -19.51 -19.85
N ILE A 218 -21.30 -20.48 -19.04
CA ILE A 218 -20.80 -21.87 -19.11
C ILE A 218 -20.91 -22.45 -20.54
N ASN A 219 -22.00 -22.16 -21.26
CA ASN A 219 -22.23 -22.70 -22.61
C ASN A 219 -21.35 -22.07 -23.70
N GLU A 220 -20.79 -20.89 -23.43
CA GLU A 220 -19.93 -20.14 -24.33
C GLU A 220 -18.46 -20.15 -23.86
N ALA A 221 -18.18 -20.88 -22.78
CA ALA A 221 -16.86 -20.96 -22.21
C ALA A 221 -15.90 -21.64 -23.18
N SER A 222 -14.70 -21.07 -23.31
CA SER A 222 -13.57 -21.75 -23.93
C SER A 222 -13.17 -22.98 -23.12
N ALA A 223 -12.45 -23.92 -23.76
CA ALA A 223 -12.04 -25.16 -23.12
C ALA A 223 -11.21 -24.89 -21.85
N ALA A 224 -11.54 -25.59 -20.76
CA ALA A 224 -10.92 -25.44 -19.45
C ALA A 224 -9.38 -25.52 -19.50
N ASP A 225 -8.84 -26.49 -20.25
CA ASP A 225 -7.40 -26.76 -20.39
C ASP A 225 -6.59 -25.61 -21.03
N SER A 226 -7.28 -24.60 -21.57
CA SER A 226 -6.64 -23.40 -22.13
C SER A 226 -6.37 -22.32 -21.09
N PHE A 227 -6.69 -22.58 -19.81
CA PHE A 227 -6.59 -21.61 -18.71
C PHE A 227 -5.91 -22.20 -17.48
N ASP A 228 -4.97 -21.45 -16.91
CA ASP A 228 -4.27 -21.77 -15.67
C ASP A 228 -5.12 -21.54 -14.41
N LEU A 229 -6.19 -20.74 -14.52
CA LEU A 229 -7.16 -20.52 -13.45
C LEU A 229 -8.56 -20.30 -14.03
N ILE A 230 -9.52 -21.11 -13.57
CA ILE A 230 -10.94 -21.00 -13.93
C ILE A 230 -11.73 -20.54 -12.72
N SER A 231 -12.35 -19.37 -12.86
CA SER A 231 -13.15 -18.73 -11.82
C SER A 231 -14.62 -18.96 -12.11
N ILE A 232 -15.28 -19.80 -11.32
CA ILE A 232 -16.63 -20.27 -11.59
C ILE A 232 -17.59 -19.54 -10.65
N VAL A 233 -18.52 -18.80 -11.24
CA VAL A 233 -19.53 -18.01 -10.52
C VAL A 233 -20.90 -18.64 -10.70
N PHE A 234 -21.57 -19.02 -9.61
CA PHE A 234 -22.83 -19.75 -9.69
C PHE A 234 -23.73 -19.46 -8.49
N ARG A 235 -24.99 -19.88 -8.59
CA ARG A 235 -25.94 -19.78 -7.49
C ARG A 235 -25.93 -21.07 -6.67
N ILE A 236 -26.11 -20.95 -5.36
CA ILE A 236 -26.44 -22.10 -4.50
C ILE A 236 -27.91 -22.44 -4.72
N ASP A 237 -28.17 -23.67 -5.17
CA ASP A 237 -29.50 -24.24 -5.34
C ASP A 237 -29.55 -25.62 -4.68
N GLN A 238 -30.63 -25.91 -3.94
CA GLN A 238 -30.84 -27.20 -3.27
C GLN A 238 -29.61 -27.76 -2.53
N ALA A 239 -28.94 -26.92 -1.74
CA ALA A 239 -27.73 -27.25 -0.99
C ALA A 239 -26.48 -27.63 -1.82
N THR A 240 -26.46 -27.28 -3.10
CA THR A 240 -25.32 -27.47 -4.02
C THR A 240 -25.25 -26.31 -5.03
N ALA A 241 -24.46 -26.40 -6.09
CA ALA A 241 -24.46 -25.44 -7.19
C ALA A 241 -25.72 -25.61 -8.05
N ASP A 242 -26.14 -24.56 -8.76
CA ASP A 242 -27.21 -24.67 -9.75
C ASP A 242 -26.92 -25.75 -10.81
N SER A 243 -27.96 -26.19 -11.52
CA SER A 243 -27.86 -27.34 -12.42
C SER A 243 -26.83 -27.16 -13.55
N GLU A 244 -26.64 -25.93 -14.04
CA GLU A 244 -25.69 -25.62 -15.11
C GLU A 244 -24.26 -25.75 -14.58
N ALA A 245 -23.98 -25.10 -13.44
CA ALA A 245 -22.68 -25.19 -12.78
C ALA A 245 -22.36 -26.61 -12.27
N THR A 246 -23.36 -27.37 -11.81
CA THR A 246 -23.18 -28.75 -11.34
C THR A 246 -22.67 -29.67 -12.45
N LEU A 247 -23.18 -29.52 -13.67
CA LEU A 247 -22.71 -30.31 -14.81
C LEU A 247 -21.28 -29.91 -15.17
N TYR A 248 -21.02 -28.60 -15.28
CA TYR A 248 -19.69 -28.09 -15.60
C TYR A 248 -18.63 -28.52 -14.59
N LEU A 249 -18.90 -28.40 -13.29
CA LEU A 249 -17.96 -28.79 -12.22
C LEU A 249 -17.55 -30.27 -12.29
N LYS A 250 -18.45 -31.16 -12.72
CA LYS A 250 -18.17 -32.59 -12.83
C LYS A 250 -17.27 -32.96 -14.01
N GLU A 251 -17.19 -32.10 -15.02
CA GLU A 251 -16.40 -32.32 -16.24
C GLU A 251 -14.96 -31.81 -16.10
N LEU A 252 -14.67 -31.05 -15.04
CA LEU A 252 -13.34 -30.47 -14.81
C LEU A 252 -12.41 -31.50 -14.16
N HIS A 253 -11.24 -31.66 -14.75
CA HIS A 253 -10.16 -32.54 -14.27
C HIS A 253 -8.82 -31.82 -14.38
N GLU A 254 -7.94 -32.02 -13.39
CA GLU A 254 -6.59 -31.43 -13.35
C GLU A 254 -6.58 -29.89 -13.47
N GLN A 255 -7.68 -29.22 -13.13
CA GLN A 255 -7.82 -27.76 -13.22
C GLN A 255 -7.55 -27.06 -11.89
N LYS A 256 -7.17 -25.80 -11.98
CA LYS A 256 -7.10 -24.89 -10.83
C LYS A 256 -8.33 -23.98 -10.80
N LEU A 257 -9.08 -24.03 -9.71
CA LEU A 257 -10.44 -23.49 -9.63
C LEU A 257 -10.60 -22.45 -8.52
N ALA A 258 -11.33 -21.38 -8.80
CA ALA A 258 -11.84 -20.45 -7.80
C ALA A 258 -13.37 -20.46 -7.83
N LEU A 259 -14.00 -20.68 -6.67
CA LEU A 259 -15.45 -20.86 -6.57
C LEU A 259 -16.11 -19.64 -5.93
N PHE A 260 -17.03 -19.01 -6.66
CA PHE A 260 -17.80 -17.85 -6.21
C PHE A 260 -19.29 -18.18 -6.21
N ALA A 261 -19.88 -18.23 -5.02
CA ALA A 261 -21.26 -18.66 -4.84
C ALA A 261 -22.17 -17.51 -4.40
N VAL A 262 -23.32 -17.40 -5.05
CA VAL A 262 -24.40 -16.48 -4.65
C VAL A 262 -25.48 -17.26 -3.92
N THR A 263 -25.96 -16.78 -2.78
CA THR A 263 -27.04 -17.42 -2.03
C THR A 263 -28.03 -16.39 -1.47
N GLU A 264 -29.30 -16.77 -1.31
CA GLU A 264 -30.30 -15.94 -0.62
C GLU A 264 -30.15 -16.04 0.91
N ASN A 265 -29.47 -17.08 1.39
CA ASN A 265 -29.25 -17.31 2.82
C ASN A 265 -28.08 -16.49 3.37
N TYR A 266 -27.93 -16.47 4.70
CA TYR A 266 -26.79 -15.83 5.33
C TYR A 266 -25.47 -16.56 4.96
N PRO A 267 -24.47 -15.88 4.36
CA PRO A 267 -23.26 -16.53 3.81
C PRO A 267 -22.37 -17.21 4.85
N TYR A 268 -22.45 -16.79 6.11
CA TYR A 268 -21.67 -17.36 7.23
C TYR A 268 -22.47 -18.37 8.06
N SER A 269 -23.60 -18.84 7.53
CA SER A 269 -24.38 -19.90 8.19
C SER A 269 -23.71 -21.27 8.05
N GLY A 270 -24.01 -22.18 8.99
CA GLY A 270 -23.58 -23.59 8.86
C GLY A 270 -24.07 -24.23 7.56
N TYR A 271 -25.28 -23.87 7.12
CA TYR A 271 -25.86 -24.28 5.85
C TYR A 271 -24.99 -23.86 4.64
N ALA A 272 -24.54 -22.61 4.58
CA ALA A 272 -23.67 -22.13 3.49
C ALA A 272 -22.33 -22.90 3.46
N GLY A 273 -21.77 -23.22 4.63
CA GLY A 273 -20.57 -24.05 4.75
C GLY A 273 -20.81 -25.49 4.26
N GLU A 274 -21.95 -26.10 4.59
CA GLU A 274 -22.34 -27.43 4.09
C GLU A 274 -22.54 -27.43 2.58
N CYS A 275 -23.20 -26.41 2.02
CA CYS A 275 -23.37 -26.26 0.58
C CYS A 275 -22.01 -26.25 -0.12
N MET A 276 -21.05 -25.47 0.38
CA MET A 276 -19.71 -25.38 -0.21
C MET A 276 -18.94 -26.70 -0.11
N LYS A 277 -19.15 -27.50 0.94
CA LYS A 277 -18.61 -28.87 1.03
C LYS A 277 -19.21 -29.77 -0.04
N ASN A 278 -20.53 -29.75 -0.22
CA ASN A 278 -21.22 -30.53 -1.25
C ASN A 278 -20.74 -30.16 -2.66
N ILE A 279 -20.60 -28.87 -2.94
CA ILE A 279 -20.07 -28.35 -4.20
C ILE A 279 -18.63 -28.83 -4.43
N THR A 280 -17.78 -28.73 -3.40
CA THR A 280 -16.39 -29.20 -3.49
C THR A 280 -16.33 -30.71 -3.74
N ALA A 281 -17.27 -31.49 -3.21
CA ALA A 281 -17.34 -32.93 -3.42
C ALA A 281 -17.82 -33.33 -4.83
N LEU A 282 -18.32 -32.38 -5.65
CA LEU A 282 -18.62 -32.64 -7.06
C LEU A 282 -17.36 -32.67 -7.94
N LEU A 283 -16.29 -32.03 -7.48
CA LEU A 283 -15.04 -31.90 -8.22
C LEU A 283 -14.23 -33.19 -8.12
N ASP A 284 -13.59 -33.55 -9.22
CA ASP A 284 -12.58 -34.60 -9.19
C ASP A 284 -11.40 -34.20 -8.28
N THR A 285 -10.79 -35.18 -7.61
CA THR A 285 -9.69 -34.98 -6.68
C THR A 285 -8.41 -34.44 -7.31
N SER A 286 -8.27 -34.53 -8.63
CA SER A 286 -7.17 -33.93 -9.40
C SER A 286 -7.24 -32.40 -9.46
N ASN A 287 -8.40 -31.80 -9.21
CA ASN A 287 -8.56 -30.35 -9.23
C ASN A 287 -7.98 -29.70 -7.97
N THR A 288 -7.41 -28.51 -8.14
CA THR A 288 -6.89 -27.69 -7.03
C THR A 288 -7.80 -26.49 -6.80
N ILE A 289 -8.25 -26.27 -5.57
CA ILE A 289 -9.08 -25.10 -5.25
C ILE A 289 -8.21 -23.97 -4.73
N ALA A 290 -8.06 -22.93 -5.55
CA ALA A 290 -7.33 -21.70 -5.25
C ALA A 290 -8.08 -20.80 -4.25
N GLY A 291 -9.41 -20.82 -4.26
CA GLY A 291 -10.18 -20.05 -3.29
C GLY A 291 -11.68 -20.25 -3.39
N LYS A 292 -12.38 -19.84 -2.33
CA LYS A 292 -13.84 -19.94 -2.19
C LYS A 292 -14.40 -18.65 -1.64
N PHE A 293 -15.54 -18.22 -2.18
CA PHE A 293 -16.25 -17.03 -1.73
C PHE A 293 -17.76 -17.29 -1.78
N ILE A 294 -18.49 -16.77 -0.79
CA ILE A 294 -19.95 -16.82 -0.74
C ILE A 294 -20.46 -15.42 -0.39
N CYS A 295 -21.39 -14.90 -1.19
CA CYS A 295 -22.10 -13.66 -0.86
C CYS A 295 -23.61 -13.85 -0.88
N ARG A 296 -24.29 -12.91 -0.21
CA ARG A 296 -25.74 -12.88 -0.18
C ARG A 296 -26.27 -12.06 -1.35
N THR A 297 -27.34 -12.55 -1.97
CA THR A 297 -28.22 -11.76 -2.82
C THR A 297 -29.54 -11.50 -2.10
N ALA A 298 -30.09 -10.30 -2.27
CA ALA A 298 -31.46 -9.96 -1.91
C ALA A 298 -32.10 -9.30 -3.14
N ASP A 299 -33.27 -9.77 -3.56
CA ASP A 299 -33.99 -9.25 -4.75
C ASP A 299 -33.11 -9.20 -6.02
N ASN A 300 -32.31 -10.25 -6.25
CA ASN A 300 -31.33 -10.35 -7.35
C ASN A 300 -30.25 -9.26 -7.37
N GLN A 301 -30.00 -8.59 -6.23
CA GLN A 301 -28.94 -7.62 -6.07
C GLN A 301 -27.96 -8.03 -4.97
N ILE A 302 -26.68 -7.84 -5.25
CA ILE A 302 -25.59 -8.02 -4.29
C ILE A 302 -25.23 -6.67 -3.69
N SER A 303 -25.00 -6.64 -2.38
CA SER A 303 -24.58 -5.41 -1.69
C SER A 303 -23.19 -4.96 -2.15
N GLU A 304 -22.94 -3.64 -2.20
CA GLU A 304 -21.62 -3.09 -2.53
C GLU A 304 -20.51 -3.62 -1.61
N THR A 305 -20.83 -3.86 -0.33
CA THR A 305 -19.90 -4.47 0.61
C THR A 305 -19.52 -5.88 0.19
N ASP A 306 -20.48 -6.71 -0.23
CA ASP A 306 -20.19 -8.07 -0.70
C ASP A 306 -19.47 -8.08 -2.05
N LEU A 307 -19.78 -7.14 -2.95
CA LEU A 307 -19.05 -6.94 -4.21
C LEU A 307 -17.60 -6.51 -3.96
N MET A 308 -17.36 -5.62 -3.01
CA MET A 308 -16.00 -5.23 -2.58
C MET A 308 -15.25 -6.42 -1.99
N ARG A 309 -15.89 -7.23 -1.15
CA ARG A 309 -15.27 -8.43 -0.58
C ARG A 309 -14.98 -9.51 -1.63
N ALA A 310 -15.84 -9.64 -2.64
CA ALA A 310 -15.61 -10.53 -3.77
C ALA A 310 -14.39 -10.09 -4.58
N ARG A 311 -14.27 -8.79 -4.86
CA ARG A 311 -13.10 -8.20 -5.54
C ARG A 311 -11.82 -8.42 -4.75
N ASN A 312 -11.83 -8.10 -3.45
CA ASN A 312 -10.66 -8.34 -2.60
C ASN A 312 -10.29 -9.82 -2.55
N LYS A 313 -11.27 -10.72 -2.38
CA LYS A 313 -10.99 -12.16 -2.37
C LYS A 313 -10.44 -12.65 -3.71
N TYR A 314 -10.96 -12.12 -4.82
CA TYR A 314 -10.46 -12.44 -6.15
C TYR A 314 -9.03 -11.91 -6.35
N PHE A 315 -8.75 -10.70 -5.88
CA PHE A 315 -7.41 -10.11 -5.85
C PHE A 315 -6.42 -10.97 -5.04
N ASP A 316 -6.81 -11.45 -3.85
CA ASP A 316 -5.97 -12.35 -3.06
C ASP A 316 -5.70 -13.66 -3.82
N ILE A 317 -6.73 -14.24 -4.44
CA ILE A 317 -6.61 -15.48 -5.21
C ILE A 317 -5.65 -15.29 -6.39
N ILE A 318 -5.71 -14.20 -7.13
CA ILE A 318 -4.78 -13.99 -8.24
C ILE A 318 -3.35 -13.74 -7.74
N GLN A 319 -3.16 -13.02 -6.63
CA GLN A 319 -1.84 -12.72 -6.07
C GLN A 319 -1.15 -13.96 -5.48
N GLU A 320 -1.88 -14.82 -4.77
CA GLU A 320 -1.35 -16.08 -4.22
C GLU A 320 -1.03 -17.12 -5.32
N ASN A 321 -1.48 -16.88 -6.56
CA ASN A 321 -1.38 -17.81 -7.68
C ASN A 321 -0.65 -17.22 -8.90
N THR A 322 -0.03 -16.04 -8.74
CA THR A 322 0.95 -15.45 -9.67
C THR A 322 2.34 -15.86 -9.21
#